data_AF-A0A7C8YS21-F1
#
_entry.id   AF-A0A7C8YS21-F1
#
_cell.length_a   1.000
_cell.length_b   1.000
_cell.length_c   1.000
_cell.angle_alpha   90.00
_cell.angle_beta   90.00
_cell.angle_gamma   90.00
#
_symmetry.space_group_name_H-M   'P 1'
#
loop_
_entity.id
_entity.type
_entity.pdbx_description
1 polymer ?
#
loop_
_entity_poly.entity_id
_entity_poly.type
_entity_poly.pdbx_seq_one_letter_code
_entity_poly.pdbx_strand_id
1 'polypeptide(L)'
;ALPFFAYKQGFYTVTCHPKNIEHILRTRFDNYPKGPEWQAAFHDLLGQGIFNSDGETWLMQRKTAALEFTTRTLRQAMNRWVNRTIKTRLWKILEKAATETK
;
A
#
# COMPACT_ATOMS: atom_id res chain seq x y z
N ALA A 1 -8.26 3.01 -41.98
CA ALA A 1 -8.24 2.46 -40.61
C ALA A 1 -6.84 2.65 -40.03
N LEU A 2 -6.68 3.31 -38.88
CA LEU A 2 -5.35 3.60 -38.28
C LEU A 2 -4.91 2.43 -37.37
N PRO A 3 -3.67 1.93 -37.50
CA PRO A 3 -3.20 0.69 -36.86
C PRO A 3 -2.77 0.83 -35.38
N PHE A 4 -3.04 1.96 -34.72
CA PHE A 4 -2.44 2.29 -33.42
C PHE A 4 -3.38 2.31 -32.20
N PHE A 5 -4.68 2.13 -32.38
CA PHE A 5 -5.61 2.00 -31.26
C PHE A 5 -6.14 0.58 -31.17
N ALA A 6 -5.29 -0.35 -30.71
CA ALA A 6 -5.79 -1.55 -30.07
C ALA A 6 -6.45 -1.11 -28.76
N TYR A 7 -7.77 -0.86 -28.80
CA TYR A 7 -8.58 -0.78 -27.60
C TYR A 7 -8.52 -2.15 -26.93
N LYS A 8 -7.56 -2.37 -26.02
CA LYS A 8 -7.61 -3.49 -25.09
C LYS A 8 -8.68 -3.12 -24.07
N GLN A 9 -9.94 -3.31 -24.43
CA GLN A 9 -11.07 -3.03 -23.57
C GLN A 9 -11.10 -4.13 -22.50
N GLY A 10 -10.37 -3.91 -21.41
CA GLY A 10 -10.43 -4.77 -20.24
C GLY A 10 -11.82 -4.69 -19.64
N PHE A 11 -12.46 -5.83 -19.44
CA PHE A 11 -13.70 -5.89 -18.66
C PHE A 11 -13.33 -5.76 -17.18
N TYR A 12 -13.57 -4.58 -16.59
CA TYR A 12 -13.38 -4.35 -15.17
C TYR A 12 -14.71 -4.48 -14.43
N THR A 13 -14.70 -5.20 -13.30
CA THR A 13 -15.85 -5.27 -12.39
C THR A 13 -15.53 -4.46 -11.14
N VAL A 14 -16.38 -3.48 -10.82
CA VAL A 14 -16.26 -2.62 -9.64
C VAL A 14 -17.34 -3.00 -8.65
N THR A 15 -16.98 -3.16 -7.38
CA THR A 15 -17.92 -3.51 -6.31
C THR A 15 -17.57 -2.80 -5.01
N CYS A 16 -18.58 -2.33 -4.30
CA CYS A 16 -18.47 -1.82 -2.93
C CYS A 16 -19.23 -2.67 -1.90
N HIS A 17 -19.89 -3.75 -2.34
CA HIS A 17 -20.69 -4.59 -1.46
C HIS A 17 -19.79 -5.35 -0.46
N PRO A 18 -20.02 -5.28 0.86
CA PRO A 18 -19.13 -5.85 1.88
C PRO A 18 -18.83 -7.35 1.68
N LYS A 19 -19.85 -8.15 1.30
CA LYS A 19 -19.65 -9.59 1.04
C LYS A 19 -18.72 -9.86 -0.13
N ASN A 20 -18.73 -9.01 -1.16
CA ASN A 20 -17.84 -9.16 -2.32
C ASN A 20 -16.41 -8.78 -1.91
N ILE A 21 -16.25 -7.72 -1.13
CA ILE A 21 -14.94 -7.30 -0.59
C ILE A 21 -14.35 -8.40 0.28
N GLU A 22 -15.14 -8.98 1.19
CA GLU A 22 -14.71 -10.09 2.03
C GLU A 22 -14.32 -11.32 1.20
N HIS A 23 -15.13 -11.66 0.19
CA HIS A 23 -14.83 -12.75 -0.73
C HIS A 23 -13.46 -12.55 -1.41
N ILE A 24 -13.22 -11.37 -1.96
CA ILE A 24 -12.00 -11.05 -2.71
C ILE A 24 -10.78 -10.93 -1.79
N LEU A 25 -10.91 -10.24 -0.65
CA LEU A 25 -9.75 -9.88 0.18
C LEU A 25 -9.45 -10.87 1.32
N ARG A 26 -10.36 -11.82 1.59
CA ARG A 26 -10.20 -12.76 2.72
C ARG A 26 -10.51 -14.21 2.33
N THR A 27 -11.72 -14.49 1.86
CA THR A 27 -12.20 -15.87 1.76
C THR A 27 -11.69 -16.61 0.53
N ARG A 28 -11.49 -15.90 -0.59
CA ARG A 28 -10.99 -16.43 -1.87
C ARG A 28 -9.85 -15.58 -2.41
N PHE A 29 -8.97 -15.09 -1.52
CA PHE A 29 -7.86 -14.21 -1.88
C PHE A 29 -7.00 -14.75 -3.04
N ASP A 30 -6.67 -16.05 -3.00
CA ASP A 30 -5.82 -16.69 -4.02
C ASP A 30 -6.45 -16.71 -5.43
N ASN A 31 -7.76 -16.51 -5.55
CA ASN A 31 -8.44 -16.41 -6.85
C ASN A 31 -8.23 -15.04 -7.52
N TYR A 32 -7.68 -14.06 -6.82
CA TYR A 32 -7.54 -12.68 -7.29
C TYR A 32 -6.08 -12.20 -7.24
N PRO A 33 -5.15 -12.84 -7.98
CA PRO A 33 -3.77 -12.37 -8.07
C PRO A 33 -3.71 -11.00 -8.76
N LYS A 34 -2.69 -10.21 -8.45
CA LYS A 34 -2.43 -8.94 -9.15
C LYS A 34 -2.07 -9.19 -10.61
N GLY A 35 -1.31 -10.26 -10.84
CA GLY A 35 -0.98 -10.75 -12.17
C GLY A 35 0.20 -10.01 -12.81
N PRO A 36 0.64 -10.49 -13.99
CA PRO A 36 1.88 -10.05 -14.62
C PRO A 36 1.86 -8.59 -15.07
N GLU A 37 0.70 -8.06 -15.47
CA GLU A 37 0.57 -6.66 -15.89
C GLU A 37 0.87 -5.69 -14.73
N TRP A 38 0.33 -5.98 -13.54
CA TRP A 38 0.62 -5.21 -12.33
C TRP A 38 2.08 -5.37 -11.90
N GLN A 39 2.57 -6.61 -11.90
CA GLN A 39 3.95 -6.91 -11.54
C GLN A 39 4.96 -6.15 -12.39
N ALA A 40 4.73 -6.10 -13.71
CA ALA A 40 5.58 -5.36 -14.65
C ALA A 40 5.49 -3.85 -14.41
N ALA A 41 4.28 -3.31 -14.23
CA ALA A 41 4.07 -1.87 -14.04
C ALA A 41 4.80 -1.31 -12.81
N PHE A 42 4.93 -2.10 -11.74
CA PHE A 42 5.59 -1.69 -10.51
C PHE A 42 6.97 -2.34 -10.30
N HIS A 43 7.50 -3.06 -11.29
CA HIS A 43 8.75 -3.82 -11.13
C HIS A 43 9.93 -2.92 -10.76
N ASP A 44 10.09 -1.79 -11.43
CA ASP A 44 11.26 -0.91 -11.21
C ASP A 44 11.25 -0.28 -9.81
N LEU A 45 10.07 -0.05 -9.23
CA LEU A 45 9.92 0.56 -7.91
C LEU A 45 9.92 -0.48 -6.78
N LEU A 46 9.17 -1.57 -6.96
CA LEU A 46 8.86 -2.53 -5.90
C LEU A 46 9.58 -3.88 -6.08
N GLY A 47 10.19 -4.12 -7.24
CA GLY A 47 10.84 -5.38 -7.60
C GLY A 47 9.89 -6.56 -7.40
N GLN A 48 10.37 -7.55 -6.65
CA GLN A 48 9.60 -8.72 -6.21
C GLN A 48 9.16 -8.61 -4.74
N GLY A 49 9.03 -7.38 -4.24
CA GLY A 49 8.66 -7.09 -2.86
C GLY A 49 7.20 -7.42 -2.54
N ILE A 50 6.86 -7.37 -1.25
CA ILE A 50 5.56 -7.80 -0.69
C ILE A 50 4.33 -7.12 -1.32
N PHE A 51 4.48 -5.93 -1.88
CA PHE A 51 3.38 -5.22 -2.54
C PHE A 51 3.20 -5.63 -4.00
N ASN A 52 4.22 -6.23 -4.61
CA ASN A 52 4.22 -6.61 -6.02
C ASN A 52 4.12 -8.13 -6.23
N SER A 53 4.54 -8.95 -5.27
CA SER A 53 4.49 -10.41 -5.36
C SER A 53 3.06 -10.97 -5.20
N ASP A 54 2.84 -12.17 -5.72
CA ASP A 54 1.61 -12.97 -5.57
C ASP A 54 1.93 -14.34 -4.92
N GLY A 55 0.90 -15.07 -4.48
CA GLY A 55 0.99 -16.46 -4.02
C GLY A 55 1.94 -16.69 -2.85
N GLU A 56 2.72 -17.78 -2.90
CA GLU A 56 3.62 -18.21 -1.82
C GLU A 56 4.72 -17.18 -1.50
N THR A 57 5.27 -16.49 -2.51
CA THR A 57 6.26 -15.45 -2.31
C THR A 57 5.70 -14.31 -1.46
N TRP A 58 4.48 -13.85 -1.80
CA TRP A 58 3.76 -12.86 -1.01
C TRP A 58 3.48 -13.35 0.41
N LEU A 59 3.00 -14.59 0.55
CA LEU A 59 2.65 -15.16 1.84
C LEU A 59 3.86 -15.24 2.77
N MET A 60 5.01 -15.69 2.25
CA MET A 60 6.27 -15.75 2.97
C MET A 60 6.72 -14.36 3.43
N GLN A 61 6.78 -13.40 2.50
CA GLN A 61 7.19 -12.02 2.80
C GLN A 61 6.24 -11.37 3.82
N ARG A 62 4.93 -11.61 3.71
CA ARG A 62 3.93 -11.11 4.66
C ARG A 62 4.08 -11.70 6.04
N LYS A 63 4.32 -13.01 6.16
CA LYS A 63 4.57 -13.66 7.45
C LYS A 63 5.79 -13.07 8.13
N THR A 64 6.89 -12.90 7.38
CA THR A 64 8.13 -12.30 7.90
C THR A 64 7.90 -10.85 8.32
N ALA A 65 7.30 -10.02 7.46
CA ALA A 65 7.04 -8.62 7.78
C ALA A 65 6.12 -8.46 9.00
N ALA A 66 5.06 -9.27 9.11
CA ALA A 66 4.11 -9.18 10.22
C ALA A 66 4.74 -9.30 11.62
N LEU A 67 5.86 -10.02 11.74
CA LEU A 67 6.61 -10.15 12.99
C LEU A 67 7.23 -8.82 13.45
N GLU A 68 7.56 -7.92 12.52
CA GLU A 68 8.08 -6.59 12.84
C GLU A 68 6.97 -5.59 13.20
N PHE A 69 5.72 -5.86 12.80
CA PHE A 69 4.56 -5.00 12.99
C PHE A 69 3.68 -5.42 14.17
N THR A 70 4.26 -5.91 15.26
CA THR A 70 3.52 -6.14 16.51
C THR A 70 3.03 -4.83 17.13
N THR A 71 1.99 -4.91 17.96
CA THR A 71 1.49 -3.74 18.72
C THR A 71 2.60 -3.08 19.56
N ARG A 72 3.49 -3.89 20.14
CA ARG A 72 4.60 -3.41 20.97
C ARG A 72 5.64 -2.66 20.14
N THR A 73 6.13 -3.26 19.07
CA THR A 73 7.16 -2.67 18.20
C THR A 73 6.64 -1.39 17.55
N LEU A 74 5.40 -1.42 17.04
CA LEU A 74 4.74 -0.24 16.49
C LEU A 74 4.61 0.88 17.51
N ARG A 75 4.14 0.60 18.73
CA ARG A 75 4.00 1.63 19.78
C ARG A 75 5.34 2.27 20.12
N GLN A 76 6.40 1.48 20.25
CA GLN A 76 7.73 1.99 20.56
C GLN A 76 8.30 2.85 19.43
N ALA A 77 8.21 2.38 18.18
CA ALA A 77 8.67 3.11 17.01
C ALA A 77 7.88 4.41 16.82
N MET A 78 6.54 4.33 16.87
CA MET A 78 5.64 5.48 16.71
C MET A 78 5.85 6.51 17.80
N ASN A 79 5.95 6.12 19.08
CA ASN A 79 6.23 7.07 20.16
C ASN A 79 7.52 7.84 19.91
N ARG A 80 8.59 7.17 19.45
CA ARG A 80 9.85 7.86 19.12
C ARG A 80 9.69 8.79 17.92
N TRP A 81 9.11 8.30 16.83
CA TRP A 81 9.09 9.00 15.54
C TRP A 81 8.09 10.15 15.54
N VAL A 82 6.90 9.95 16.11
CA VAL A 82 5.85 10.96 16.21
C VAL A 82 6.33 12.09 17.12
N ASN A 83 6.82 11.80 18.33
CA ASN A 83 7.32 12.86 19.22
C ASN A 83 8.45 13.68 18.57
N ARG A 84 9.37 13.02 17.86
CA ARG A 84 10.44 13.72 17.14
C ARG A 84 9.86 14.60 16.03
N THR A 85 9.04 14.04 15.15
CA THR A 85 8.44 14.74 14.00
C THR A 85 7.60 15.92 14.45
N ILE A 86 6.85 15.74 15.53
CA ILE A 86 6.05 16.77 16.15
C ILE A 86 6.93 17.96 16.57
N LYS A 87 7.97 17.70 17.37
CA LYS A 87 8.86 18.77 17.88
C LYS A 87 9.68 19.43 16.78
N THR A 88 10.17 18.67 15.81
CA THR A 88 11.14 19.18 14.83
C THR A 88 10.49 19.73 13.56
N ARG A 89 9.26 19.32 13.24
CA ARG A 89 8.56 19.75 12.01
C ARG A 89 7.27 20.48 12.34
N LEU A 90 6.32 19.79 12.99
CA LEU A 90 4.97 20.35 13.18
C LEU A 90 5.02 21.64 14.03
N TRP A 91 5.70 21.60 15.18
CA TRP A 91 5.83 22.77 16.04
C TRP A 91 6.45 23.97 15.32
N LYS A 92 7.49 23.74 14.52
CA LYS A 92 8.14 24.81 13.75
C LYS A 92 7.22 25.43 12.70
N ILE A 93 6.41 24.60 12.03
CA ILE A 93 5.42 25.08 11.05
C ILE A 93 4.37 25.95 11.76
N LEU A 94 3.88 25.49 12.91
CA LEU A 94 2.87 26.22 13.69
C LEU A 94 3.43 27.52 14.28
N GLU A 95 4.64 27.50 14.83
CA GLU A 95 5.34 28.69 15.34
C GLU A 95 5.53 29.72 14.24
N LYS A 96 6.03 29.30 13.08
CA LYS A 96 6.18 30.16 11.91
C LYS A 96 4.83 30.79 11.52
N ALA A 97 3.77 29.98 11.37
CA ALA A 97 2.45 30.46 11.02
C ALA A 97 1.88 31.46 12.06
N ALA A 98 2.11 31.21 13.35
CA ALA A 98 1.68 32.13 14.42
C ALA A 98 2.40 33.48 14.33
N THR A 99 3.70 33.48 14.04
CA THR A 99 4.49 34.73 13.89
C THR A 99 4.27 35.46 12.56
N GLU A 100 3.83 34.76 11.51
CA GLU A 100 3.56 35.33 10.18
C GLU A 100 2.20 36.01 10.06
N THR A 101 1.40 36.03 11.13
CA THR A 101 0.13 36.77 11.16
C THR A 101 0.42 38.27 11.22
N LYS A 102 0.23 38.95 10.09
CA LYS A 102 0.10 40.41 9.99
C LYS A 102 -1.18 40.89 10.68
#